data_AF-A0A1F6T466-F1
#
_entry.id   AF-A0A1F6T466-F1
#
_cell.length_a   1.000
_cell.length_b   1.000
_cell.length_c   1.000
_cell.angle_alpha   90.00
_cell.angle_beta   90.00
_cell.angle_gamma   90.00
#
_symmetry.space_group_name_H-M   'P 1'
#
loop_
_entity.id
_entity.type
_entity.pdbx_description
1 polymer ?
#
loop_
_entity_poly.entity_id
_entity_poly.type
_entity_poly.pdbx_seq_one_letter_code
_entity_poly.pdbx_strand_id
1 'polypeptide(L)'
;MEKPSRRKGHFTFRTAAAFFALSALMELAGVTLPVPLFGEFRGGAVAAAYHLFYALLFLVLAVGLWTAKPWGYHTIFIGGVLYTLDKIQFLMSGNITQEFVSMIFRGQEQLLQAVGRDMVTLSLTLVVIAFVLGWWGFAYYAYLRRSYFKSA
;
A
#
# COMPACT_ATOMS: atom_id res chain seq x y z
N MET A 1 -25.85 -30.50 -15.99
CA MET A 1 -24.76 -30.15 -15.06
C MET A 1 -24.73 -28.63 -14.92
N GLU A 2 -25.29 -28.09 -13.83
CA GLU A 2 -25.12 -26.66 -13.51
C GLU A 2 -23.64 -26.36 -13.29
N LYS A 3 -23.09 -25.37 -14.01
CA LYS A 3 -21.77 -24.84 -13.68
C LYS A 3 -21.83 -24.31 -12.23
N PRO A 4 -20.89 -24.67 -11.35
CA PRO A 4 -20.85 -24.08 -10.01
C PRO A 4 -20.80 -22.56 -10.18
N SER A 5 -21.81 -21.86 -9.67
CA SER A 5 -21.89 -20.40 -9.80
C SER A 5 -20.64 -19.78 -9.18
N ARG A 6 -19.84 -19.09 -9.99
CA ARG A 6 -18.58 -18.50 -9.54
C ARG A 6 -18.88 -17.49 -8.42
N ARG A 7 -18.27 -17.67 -7.25
CA ARG A 7 -18.47 -16.76 -6.09
C ARG A 7 -18.28 -15.31 -6.52
N LYS A 8 -19.26 -14.46 -6.27
CA LYS A 8 -19.20 -13.03 -6.62
C LYS A 8 -17.96 -12.40 -5.95
N GLY A 9 -17.19 -11.65 -6.73
CA GLY A 9 -15.93 -11.02 -6.27
C GLY A 9 -14.68 -11.88 -6.40
N HIS A 10 -14.79 -13.15 -6.81
CA HIS A 10 -13.63 -14.04 -6.95
C HIS A 10 -12.54 -13.49 -7.89
N PHE A 11 -12.90 -12.87 -9.02
CA PHE A 11 -11.90 -12.27 -9.90
C PHE A 11 -11.18 -11.12 -9.19
N THR A 12 -11.92 -10.14 -8.67
CA THR A 12 -11.37 -8.97 -7.99
C THR A 12 -10.47 -9.33 -6.82
N PHE A 13 -10.87 -10.25 -5.94
CA PHE A 13 -10.04 -10.64 -4.79
C PHE A 13 -8.78 -11.41 -5.20
N ARG A 14 -8.83 -12.26 -6.23
CA ARG A 14 -7.64 -13.00 -6.71
C ARG A 14 -6.66 -12.08 -7.42
N THR A 15 -7.16 -11.15 -8.21
CA THR A 15 -6.33 -10.12 -8.85
C THR A 15 -5.68 -9.24 -7.78
N ALA A 16 -6.45 -8.75 -6.80
CA ALA A 16 -5.90 -7.99 -5.68
C ALA A 16 -4.85 -8.80 -4.89
N ALA A 17 -5.09 -10.09 -4.65
CA ALA A 17 -4.12 -10.97 -3.99
C ALA A 17 -2.78 -11.04 -4.74
N ALA A 18 -2.81 -11.12 -6.08
CA ALA A 18 -1.60 -11.12 -6.90
C ALA A 18 -0.85 -9.78 -6.80
N PHE A 19 -1.56 -8.66 -6.82
CA PHE A 19 -0.95 -7.34 -6.62
C PHE A 19 -0.36 -7.17 -5.22
N PHE A 20 -1.04 -7.66 -4.17
CA PHE A 20 -0.46 -7.67 -2.82
C PHE A 20 0.78 -8.56 -2.71
N ALA A 21 0.79 -9.72 -3.38
CA ALA A 21 1.99 -10.55 -3.43
C ALA A 21 3.16 -9.80 -4.11
N LEU A 22 2.88 -9.08 -5.21
CA LEU A 22 3.89 -8.25 -5.87
C LEU A 22 4.36 -7.11 -4.95
N SER A 23 3.47 -6.44 -4.23
CA SER A 23 3.84 -5.41 -3.24
C SER A 23 4.75 -5.99 -2.15
N ALA A 24 4.47 -7.20 -1.66
CA ALA A 24 5.35 -7.85 -0.69
C ALA A 24 6.76 -8.09 -1.24
N LEU A 25 6.88 -8.51 -2.50
CA LEU A 25 8.17 -8.69 -3.17
C LEU A 25 8.91 -7.35 -3.32
N MET A 26 8.20 -6.27 -3.65
CA MET A 26 8.79 -4.93 -3.76
C MET A 26 9.33 -4.43 -2.41
N GLU A 27 8.60 -4.65 -1.31
CA GLU A 27 9.07 -4.32 0.04
C GLU A 27 10.35 -5.11 0.40
N LEU A 28 10.41 -6.40 0.05
CA LEU A 28 11.61 -7.21 0.28
C LEU A 28 12.80 -6.76 -0.58
N ALA A 29 12.56 -6.40 -1.84
CA ALA A 29 13.60 -5.86 -2.72
C ALA A 29 14.15 -4.51 -2.21
N GLY A 30 13.29 -3.72 -1.57
CA GLY A 30 13.63 -2.42 -0.99
C GLY A 30 14.12 -2.46 0.46
N VAL A 31 14.33 -3.63 1.08
CA VAL A 31 14.51 -3.75 2.54
C VAL A 31 15.64 -2.90 3.15
N THR A 32 16.64 -2.50 2.36
CA THR A 32 17.76 -1.66 2.79
C THR A 32 17.58 -0.17 2.46
N LEU A 33 16.50 0.20 1.77
CA LEU A 33 16.24 1.57 1.36
C LEU A 33 15.77 2.42 2.56
N PRO A 34 16.21 3.68 2.67
CA PRO A 34 15.70 4.57 3.71
C PRO A 34 14.20 4.85 3.53
N VAL A 35 13.49 4.96 4.65
CA VAL A 35 12.04 5.21 4.67
C VAL A 35 11.70 6.50 5.42
N PRO A 36 10.75 7.32 4.92
CA PRO A 36 10.33 8.53 5.61
C PRO A 36 9.38 8.16 6.77
N LEU A 37 9.89 8.26 8.00
CA LEU A 37 9.15 7.91 9.21
C LEU A 37 9.33 8.99 10.28
N PHE A 38 8.21 9.52 10.78
CA PHE A 38 8.18 10.48 11.89
C PHE A 38 9.04 11.71 11.63
N GLY A 39 8.96 12.25 10.40
CA GLY A 39 9.66 13.46 10.01
C GLY A 39 11.13 13.29 9.59
N GLU A 40 11.67 12.07 9.56
CA GLU A 40 13.07 11.81 9.21
C GLU A 40 13.22 10.58 8.30
N PHE A 41 14.29 10.51 7.52
CA PHE A 41 14.67 9.30 6.80
C PHE A 41 15.33 8.31 7.75
N ARG A 42 14.63 7.22 8.05
CA ARG A 42 15.15 6.12 8.86
C ARG A 42 15.82 5.11 7.93
N GLY A 43 17.05 4.73 8.27
CA GLY A 43 17.81 3.68 7.60
C GLY A 43 18.08 2.48 8.50
N GLY A 44 18.93 1.56 8.04
CA GLY A 44 19.45 0.44 8.84
C GLY A 44 18.34 -0.46 9.38
N ALA A 45 18.44 -0.85 10.66
CA ALA A 45 17.51 -1.78 11.28
C ALA A 45 16.06 -1.26 11.33
N VAL A 46 15.86 0.05 11.47
CA VAL A 46 14.51 0.66 11.51
C VAL A 46 13.84 0.57 10.14
N ALA A 47 14.57 0.88 9.07
CA ALA A 47 14.07 0.73 7.70
C ALA A 47 13.77 -0.73 7.37
N ALA A 48 14.68 -1.64 7.72
CA ALA A 48 14.47 -3.07 7.51
C ALA A 48 13.22 -3.57 8.25
N ALA A 49 13.02 -3.16 9.50
CA ALA A 49 11.81 -3.52 10.25
C ALA A 49 10.53 -2.98 9.59
N TYR A 50 10.54 -1.75 9.09
CA TYR A 50 9.42 -1.16 8.35
C TYR A 50 9.08 -1.97 7.09
N HIS A 51 10.09 -2.25 6.25
CA HIS A 51 9.90 -3.01 5.02
C HIS A 51 9.42 -4.43 5.28
N LEU A 52 9.99 -5.12 6.28
CA LEU A 52 9.56 -6.47 6.67
C LEU A 52 8.14 -6.48 7.22
N PHE A 53 7.74 -5.45 7.97
CA PHE A 53 6.37 -5.31 8.46
C PHE A 53 5.37 -5.17 7.30
N TYR A 54 5.63 -4.28 6.34
CA TYR A 54 4.75 -4.11 5.18
C TYR A 54 4.79 -5.30 4.23
N ALA A 55 5.95 -5.94 4.04
CA ALA A 55 6.06 -7.19 3.29
C ALA A 55 5.18 -8.28 3.90
N LEU A 56 5.23 -8.45 5.22
CA LEU A 56 4.39 -9.41 5.94
C LEU A 56 2.90 -9.05 5.83
N LEU A 57 2.53 -7.78 6.04
CA LEU A 57 1.16 -7.32 5.91
C LEU A 57 0.58 -7.62 4.51
N PHE A 58 1.33 -7.30 3.47
CA PHE A 58 0.92 -7.56 2.09
C PHE A 58 0.88 -9.05 1.78
N LEU A 59 1.81 -9.86 2.29
CA LEU A 59 1.78 -11.31 2.13
C LEU A 59 0.55 -11.93 2.83
N VAL A 60 0.22 -11.48 4.04
CA VAL A 60 -0.99 -11.90 4.77
C VAL A 60 -2.21 -11.53 3.94
N LEU A 61 -2.33 -10.30 3.43
CA LEU A 61 -3.43 -9.91 2.53
C LEU A 61 -3.51 -10.79 1.28
N ALA A 62 -2.38 -11.04 0.61
CA ALA A 62 -2.32 -11.89 -0.57
C ALA A 62 -2.86 -13.29 -0.27
N VAL A 63 -2.36 -13.94 0.78
CA VAL A 63 -2.80 -15.28 1.19
C VAL A 63 -4.26 -15.28 1.61
N GLY A 64 -4.70 -14.29 2.39
CA GLY A 64 -6.06 -14.22 2.92
C GLY A 64 -7.12 -14.01 1.83
N LEU A 65 -6.81 -13.16 0.86
CA LEU A 65 -7.65 -12.92 -0.31
C LEU A 65 -7.64 -14.11 -1.27
N TRP A 66 -6.48 -14.75 -1.47
CA TRP A 66 -6.36 -15.93 -2.32
C TRP A 66 -7.10 -17.12 -1.72
N THR A 67 -6.95 -17.39 -0.44
CA THR A 67 -7.58 -18.54 0.24
C THR A 67 -9.00 -18.26 0.70
N ALA A 68 -9.49 -17.02 0.54
CA ALA A 68 -10.82 -16.57 0.93
C ALA A 68 -11.14 -16.84 2.42
N LYS A 69 -10.15 -16.67 3.30
CA LYS A 69 -10.30 -16.94 4.74
C LYS A 69 -10.89 -15.74 5.49
N PRO A 70 -11.65 -15.95 6.58
CA PRO A 70 -12.26 -14.86 7.36
C PRO A 70 -11.24 -13.84 7.88
N TRP A 71 -10.04 -14.29 8.27
CA TRP A 71 -8.98 -13.39 8.71
C TRP A 71 -8.52 -12.44 7.60
N GLY A 72 -8.53 -12.87 6.33
CA GLY A 72 -8.17 -12.03 5.19
C GLY A 72 -9.12 -10.83 5.03
N TYR A 73 -10.41 -11.02 5.33
CA TYR A 73 -11.38 -9.94 5.39
C TYR A 73 -11.00 -8.90 6.46
N HIS A 74 -10.68 -9.33 7.67
CA HIS A 74 -10.29 -8.43 8.75
C HIS A 74 -8.96 -7.71 8.46
N THR A 75 -8.00 -8.40 7.85
CA THR A 75 -6.71 -7.80 7.48
C THR A 75 -6.87 -6.61 6.52
N ILE A 76 -7.88 -6.60 5.64
CA ILE A 76 -8.14 -5.44 4.75
C ILE A 76 -8.38 -4.17 5.56
N PHE A 77 -9.16 -4.26 6.64
CA PHE A 77 -9.48 -3.10 7.49
C PHE A 77 -8.30 -2.71 8.37
N ILE A 78 -7.64 -3.69 8.98
CA ILE A 78 -6.45 -3.45 9.83
C ILE A 78 -5.34 -2.80 8.99
N GLY A 79 -5.03 -3.37 7.83
CA GLY A 79 -4.07 -2.81 6.88
C GLY A 79 -4.49 -1.43 6.39
N GLY A 80 -5.78 -1.18 6.20
CA GLY A 80 -6.30 0.14 5.82
C GLY A 80 -6.04 1.21 6.88
N VAL A 81 -6.27 0.88 8.15
CA VAL A 81 -5.97 1.78 9.28
C VAL A 81 -4.46 2.05 9.34
N LEU A 82 -3.63 1.01 9.33
CA LEU A 82 -2.17 1.12 9.39
C LEU A 82 -1.61 1.94 8.23
N TYR A 83 -2.03 1.65 7.00
CA TYR A 83 -1.62 2.39 5.81
C TYR A 83 -2.08 3.84 5.86
N THR A 84 -3.30 4.11 6.33
CA THR A 84 -3.80 5.48 6.48
C THR A 84 -2.97 6.26 7.50
N LEU A 85 -2.67 5.68 8.67
CA LEU A 85 -1.83 6.33 9.68
C LEU A 85 -0.42 6.61 9.14
N ASP A 86 0.16 5.66 8.40
CA ASP A 86 1.46 5.86 7.74
C ASP A 86 1.43 6.99 6.71
N LYS A 87 0.37 7.10 5.91
CA LYS A 87 0.26 8.20 4.94
C LYS A 87 -0.04 9.54 5.61
N ILE A 88 -0.80 9.56 6.70
CA ILE A 88 -1.01 10.77 7.49
C ILE A 88 0.33 11.25 8.09
N GLN A 89 1.13 10.38 8.71
CA GLN A 89 2.43 10.81 9.26
C GLN A 89 3.36 11.36 8.16
N PHE A 90 3.35 10.73 6.99
CA PHE A 90 4.14 11.16 5.84
C PHE A 90 3.73 12.56 5.36
N LEU A 91 2.42 12.77 5.14
CA LEU A 91 1.90 14.04 4.63
C LEU A 91 1.96 15.18 5.66
N MET A 92 1.84 14.89 6.96
CA MET A 92 1.99 15.90 8.01
C MET A 92 3.44 16.37 8.17
N SER A 93 4.40 15.56 7.71
CA SER A 93 5.82 15.87 7.76
C SER A 93 6.25 16.62 6.50
N GLY A 94 5.73 17.84 6.27
CA GLY A 94 5.93 18.59 5.01
C GLY A 94 7.39 18.66 4.52
N ASN A 95 8.35 18.82 5.44
CA ASN A 95 9.78 18.83 5.11
C ASN A 95 10.27 17.48 4.54
N ILE A 96 9.86 16.35 5.13
CA ILE A 96 10.28 15.02 4.65
C ILE A 96 9.70 14.70 3.29
N THR A 97 8.49 15.20 3.00
CA THR A 97 7.87 15.01 1.68
C THR A 97 8.68 15.71 0.58
N GLN A 98 9.20 16.92 0.86
CA GLN A 98 10.04 17.67 -0.06
C GLN A 98 11.43 17.02 -0.26
N GLU A 99 12.01 16.50 0.82
CA GLU A 99 13.26 15.74 0.74
C GLU A 99 13.07 14.42 -0.01
N PHE A 100 11.92 13.75 0.16
CA PHE A 100 11.57 12.54 -0.59
C PHE A 100 11.48 12.79 -2.10
N VAL A 101 10.83 13.88 -2.50
CA VAL A 101 10.84 14.33 -3.91
C VAL A 101 12.27 14.58 -4.39
N SER A 102 13.09 15.26 -3.58
CA SER A 102 14.50 15.52 -3.93
C SER A 102 15.31 14.22 -4.10
N MET A 103 15.04 13.21 -3.26
CA MET A 103 15.70 11.91 -3.30
C MET A 103 15.34 11.12 -4.57
N ILE A 104 14.07 11.13 -4.97
CA ILE A 104 13.60 10.45 -6.20
C ILE A 104 14.27 11.05 -7.44
N PHE A 105 14.39 12.38 -7.48
CA PHE A 105 14.96 13.11 -8.62
C PHE A 105 16.46 13.35 -8.51
N ARG A 106 17.15 12.62 -7.62
CA ARG A 106 18.62 12.75 -7.48
C ARG A 106 19.31 12.40 -8.80
N GLY A 107 20.18 13.28 -9.28
CA GLY A 107 20.80 13.19 -10.60
C GLY A 107 19.92 13.65 -11.76
N GLN A 108 18.71 14.13 -11.50
CA GLN A 108 17.75 14.69 -12.46
C GLN A 108 17.19 16.03 -11.97
N GLU A 109 18.00 16.82 -11.27
CA GLU A 109 17.58 18.06 -10.61
C GLU A 109 17.07 19.09 -11.62
N GLN A 110 17.62 19.10 -12.84
CA GLN A 110 17.14 19.96 -13.93
C GLN A 110 15.71 19.63 -14.35
N LEU A 111 15.33 18.34 -14.35
CA LEU A 111 13.96 17.93 -14.64
C LEU A 111 13.01 18.37 -13.53
N LEU A 112 13.42 18.22 -12.27
CA LEU A 112 12.64 18.69 -11.12
C LEU A 112 12.44 20.21 -11.14
N GLN A 113 13.47 20.97 -11.56
CA GLN A 113 13.36 22.42 -11.74
C GLN A 113 12.43 22.79 -12.90
N ALA A 114 12.50 22.08 -14.03
CA ALA A 114 11.67 22.35 -15.20
C ALA A 114 10.18 22.06 -14.95
N VAL A 115 9.85 20.98 -14.23
CA VAL A 115 8.47 20.62 -13.88
C VAL A 115 7.94 21.47 -12.72
N GLY A 116 8.82 21.92 -11.83
CA GLY A 116 8.46 22.65 -10.63
C GLY A 116 8.22 21.72 -9.44
N ARG A 117 9.01 21.90 -8.38
CA ARG A 117 8.97 21.09 -7.16
C ARG A 117 7.59 21.08 -6.48
N ASP A 118 6.89 22.22 -6.49
CA ASP A 118 5.57 22.34 -5.89
C ASP A 118 4.52 21.52 -6.64
N MET A 119 4.58 21.49 -7.97
CA MET A 119 3.70 20.64 -8.78
C MET A 119 3.94 19.16 -8.49
N VAL A 120 5.21 18.73 -8.44
CA VAL A 120 5.56 17.33 -8.12
C VAL A 120 5.08 16.95 -6.73
N THR A 121 5.25 17.84 -5.75
CA THR A 121 4.81 17.60 -4.37
C THR A 121 3.28 17.52 -4.26
N LEU A 122 2.56 18.40 -4.97
CA LEU A 122 1.10 18.34 -5.06
C LEU A 122 0.64 17.03 -5.71
N SER A 123 1.25 16.64 -6.84
CA SER A 123 0.95 15.37 -7.51
C SER A 123 1.19 14.18 -6.58
N LEU A 124 2.32 14.14 -5.87
CA LEU A 124 2.60 13.10 -4.89
C LEU A 124 1.53 13.06 -3.80
N THR A 125 1.14 14.22 -3.26
CA THR A 125 0.10 14.32 -2.23
C THR A 125 -1.24 13.78 -2.73
N LEU A 126 -1.66 14.17 -3.93
CA LEU A 126 -2.90 13.69 -4.56
C LEU A 126 -2.86 12.19 -4.82
N VAL A 127 -1.73 11.66 -5.26
CA VAL A 127 -1.52 10.22 -5.45
C VAL A 127 -1.66 9.49 -4.11
N VAL A 128 -0.99 9.95 -3.06
CA VAL A 128 -1.09 9.36 -1.71
C VAL A 128 -2.55 9.35 -1.23
N ILE A 129 -3.28 10.46 -1.37
CA ILE A 129 -4.70 10.56 -1.02
C ILE A 129 -5.54 9.57 -1.84
N ALA A 130 -5.31 9.50 -3.16
CA ALA A 130 -6.02 8.57 -4.04
C ALA A 130 -5.78 7.11 -3.66
N PHE A 131 -4.55 6.75 -3.25
CA PHE A 131 -4.26 5.40 -2.75
C PHE A 131 -4.99 5.09 -1.44
N VAL A 132 -5.04 6.04 -0.50
CA VAL A 132 -5.80 5.89 0.75
C VAL A 132 -7.29 5.70 0.45
N LEU A 133 -7.87 6.56 -0.38
CA LEU A 133 -9.28 6.44 -0.79
C LEU A 133 -9.55 5.13 -1.55
N GLY A 134 -8.63 4.73 -2.44
CA GLY A 134 -8.70 3.47 -3.17
C GLY A 134 -8.70 2.26 -2.24
N TRP A 135 -7.88 2.28 -1.19
CA TRP A 135 -7.88 1.23 -0.17
C TRP A 135 -9.22 1.14 0.55
N TRP A 136 -9.77 2.26 1.01
CA TRP A 136 -11.06 2.27 1.70
C TRP A 136 -12.22 1.92 0.77
N GLY A 137 -12.14 2.29 -0.52
CA GLY A 137 -13.06 1.82 -1.56
C GLY A 137 -13.01 0.30 -1.72
N PHE A 138 -11.82 -0.30 -1.70
CA PHE A 138 -11.65 -1.75 -1.72
C PHE A 138 -12.15 -2.43 -0.44
N ALA A 139 -11.93 -1.82 0.74
CA ALA A 139 -12.46 -2.30 2.01
C ALA A 139 -13.99 -2.29 2.03
N TYR A 140 -14.60 -1.20 1.53
CA TYR A 140 -16.05 -1.10 1.36
C TYR A 140 -16.58 -2.16 0.38
N TYR A 141 -15.90 -2.35 -0.77
CA TYR A 141 -16.22 -3.44 -1.69
C TYR A 141 -16.16 -4.81 -0.99
N ALA A 142 -15.13 -5.05 -0.18
CA ALA A 142 -14.98 -6.28 0.58
C ALA A 142 -16.12 -6.48 1.60
N TYR A 143 -16.59 -5.41 2.26
CA TYR A 143 -17.76 -5.43 3.12
C TYR A 143 -19.04 -5.83 2.37
N LEU A 144 -19.26 -5.29 1.17
CA LEU A 144 -20.40 -5.64 0.31
C LEU A 144 -20.32 -7.07 -0.25
N ARG A 145 -19.10 -7.64 -0.32
CA ARG A 145 -18.82 -9.00 -0.83
C ARG A 145 -18.33 -9.95 0.25
N ARG A 146 -18.62 -9.67 1.52
CA ARG A 146 -18.14 -10.43 2.68
C ARG A 146 -18.48 -11.93 2.65
N SER A 147 -19.52 -12.33 1.91
CA SER A 147 -19.88 -13.74 1.71
C SER A 147 -18.76 -14.55 1.02
N TYR A 148 -17.87 -13.89 0.27
CA TYR A 148 -16.67 -14.52 -0.30
C TYR A 148 -15.81 -15.21 0.77
N PHE A 149 -15.71 -14.61 1.96
CA PHE A 149 -14.83 -15.05 3.04
C PHE A 149 -15.49 -16.02 4.04
N LYS A 150 -16.77 -16.34 3.87
CA LYS A 150 -17.56 -17.11 4.86
C LYS A 150 -17.67 -18.60 4.58
N SER A 151 -17.09 -19.11 3.50
CA SER A 151 -17.42 -20.45 2.98
C SER A 151 -16.18 -21.27 2.57
N ALA A 152 -15.09 -21.19 3.34
CA ALA A 152 -13.95 -22.08 3.21
C ALA A 152 -14.01 -23.18 4.27
#